data_AF-A0A518RGZ7-F1
#
_entry.id   AF-A0A518RGZ7-F1
#
_cell.length_a   1.000
_cell.length_b   1.000
_cell.length_c   1.000
_cell.angle_alpha   90.00
_cell.angle_beta   90.00
_cell.angle_gamma   90.00
#
_symmetry.space_group_name_H-M   'P 1'
#
loop_
_entity.id
_entity.type
_entity.pdbx_description
1 polymer ?
#
loop_
_entity_poly.entity_id
_entity_poly.type
_entity_poly.pdbx_seq_one_letter_code
_entity_poly.pdbx_strand_id
1 'polypeptide(L)'
;MIRIVLATTLAFTLPATAQTDPAALPAAERLMTVMGVEAQFEQIFVISAPAMAQNAVAQLEASQTTREMMEALTKGDYARKERVKAILAEEYLAAFRAQKARMVREIAREYAIAFTAAELDELARFFGSGAGAKYVAQQPMLQEKLTKANQRIGIEVGMVATPKAITRAEAELNAGTAE
;
A
#
# COMPACT_ATOMS: atom_id res chain seq x y z
N MET A 1 65.62 -24.19 16.97
CA MET A 1 64.82 -23.29 16.12
C MET A 1 63.39 -23.82 16.08
N ILE A 2 62.48 -23.27 16.89
CA ILE A 2 61.07 -23.70 16.98
C ILE A 2 60.21 -22.52 16.53
N ARG A 3 59.48 -22.70 15.43
CA ARG A 3 58.48 -21.75 14.91
C ARG A 3 57.15 -22.03 15.61
N ILE A 4 56.71 -21.10 16.45
CA ILE A 4 55.34 -21.08 16.99
C ILE A 4 54.48 -20.32 15.99
N VAL A 5 53.56 -21.04 15.33
CA VAL A 5 52.50 -20.45 14.51
C VAL A 5 51.37 -20.07 15.46
N LEU A 6 51.19 -18.77 15.66
CA LEU A 6 50.08 -18.19 16.41
C LEU A 6 48.82 -18.26 15.54
N ALA A 7 47.88 -19.13 15.88
CA ALA A 7 46.57 -19.18 15.25
C ALA A 7 45.68 -18.09 15.86
N THR A 8 45.50 -16.99 15.14
CA THR A 8 44.52 -15.95 15.48
C THR A 8 43.15 -16.37 14.97
N THR A 9 42.31 -16.90 15.85
CA THR A 9 40.89 -17.16 15.57
C THR A 9 40.13 -15.84 15.58
N LEU A 10 39.77 -15.35 14.39
CA LEU A 10 38.72 -14.35 14.20
C LEU A 10 37.36 -15.00 14.53
N ALA A 11 36.75 -14.58 15.64
CA ALA A 11 35.36 -14.89 15.92
C ALA A 11 34.48 -14.03 15.00
N PHE A 12 33.87 -14.66 13.99
CA PHE A 12 32.75 -14.06 13.26
C PHE A 12 31.52 -14.09 14.18
N THR A 13 31.07 -12.93 14.66
CA THR A 13 29.74 -12.78 15.23
C THR A 13 28.73 -12.87 14.09
N LEU A 14 28.17 -14.06 13.88
CA LEU A 14 27.01 -14.22 13.01
C LEU A 14 25.89 -13.29 13.53
N PRO A 15 25.17 -12.58 12.65
CA PRO A 15 23.96 -11.88 13.08
C PRO A 15 23.05 -12.92 13.72
N ALA A 16 22.60 -12.64 14.94
CA ALA A 16 21.62 -13.47 15.59
C ALA A 16 20.41 -13.55 14.65
N THR A 17 20.21 -14.70 14.03
CA THR A 17 18.90 -15.05 13.47
C THR A 17 17.90 -14.76 14.58
N ALA A 18 16.89 -13.93 14.31
CA ALA A 18 15.79 -13.64 15.22
C ALA A 18 15.22 -14.98 15.73
N GLN A 19 15.80 -15.46 16.82
CA GLN A 19 15.45 -16.71 17.46
C GLN A 19 14.09 -16.45 18.05
N THR A 20 13.10 -17.23 17.63
CA THR A 20 11.65 -17.08 17.87
C THR A 20 11.36 -16.36 19.18
N ASP A 21 11.34 -15.02 19.13
CA ASP A 21 11.19 -14.20 20.32
C ASP A 21 9.70 -14.14 20.61
N PRO A 22 9.22 -14.80 21.68
CA PRO A 22 7.79 -14.86 21.96
C PRO A 22 7.21 -13.47 22.27
N ALA A 23 8.05 -12.49 22.62
CA ALA A 23 7.63 -11.11 22.89
C ALA A 23 7.63 -10.23 21.62
N ALA A 24 8.20 -10.68 20.50
CA ALA A 24 8.32 -9.86 19.29
C ALA A 24 6.95 -9.53 18.68
N LEU A 25 6.00 -10.47 18.63
CA LEU A 25 4.68 -10.19 18.07
C LEU A 25 3.91 -9.11 18.85
N PRO A 26 3.76 -9.20 20.19
CA PRO A 26 3.18 -8.10 20.97
C PRO A 26 3.91 -6.77 20.82
N ALA A 27 5.25 -6.77 20.69
CA ALA A 27 6.03 -5.56 20.46
C ALA A 27 5.76 -4.94 19.07
N ALA A 28 5.66 -5.78 18.04
CA ALA A 28 5.30 -5.34 16.69
C ALA A 28 3.88 -4.78 16.63
N GLU A 29 2.90 -5.39 17.31
CA GLU A 29 1.53 -4.87 17.40
C GLU A 29 1.48 -3.47 18.04
N ARG A 30 2.30 -3.23 19.08
CA ARG A 30 2.48 -1.88 19.65
C ARG A 30 3.07 -0.91 18.64
N LEU A 31 4.11 -1.32 17.92
CA LEU A 31 4.72 -0.49 16.88
C LEU A 31 3.70 -0.12 15.79
N MET A 32 2.89 -1.06 15.31
CA MET A 32 1.84 -0.78 14.31
C MET A 32 0.83 0.25 14.81
N THR A 33 0.48 0.19 16.10
CA THR A 33 -0.39 1.17 16.76
C THR A 33 0.26 2.56 16.78
N VAL A 34 1.52 2.66 17.19
CA VAL A 34 2.28 3.91 17.23
C VAL A 34 2.41 4.55 15.84
N MET A 35 2.65 3.72 14.82
CA MET A 35 2.77 4.17 13.43
C MET A 35 1.41 4.52 12.79
N GLY A 36 0.29 4.25 13.48
CA GLY A 36 -1.05 4.54 12.99
C GLY A 36 -1.47 3.72 11.78
N VAL A 37 -0.92 2.50 11.60
CA VAL A 37 -1.19 1.64 10.43
C VAL A 37 -2.69 1.36 10.26
N GLU A 38 -3.41 1.22 11.37
CA GLU A 38 -4.87 1.04 11.35
C GLU A 38 -5.61 2.20 10.69
N ALA A 39 -5.23 3.45 11.03
CA ALA A 39 -5.83 4.65 10.45
C ALA A 39 -5.44 4.81 8.97
N GLN A 40 -4.21 4.45 8.61
CA GLN A 40 -3.76 4.44 7.23
C GLN A 40 -4.59 3.48 6.37
N PHE A 41 -4.86 2.27 6.86
CA PHE A 41 -5.73 1.35 6.15
C PHE A 41 -7.15 1.90 6.03
N GLU A 42 -7.75 2.38 7.11
CA GLU A 42 -9.10 2.97 7.06
C GLU A 42 -9.19 4.04 5.97
N GLN A 43 -8.20 4.94 5.90
CA GLN A 43 -8.15 5.98 4.87
C GLN A 43 -8.05 5.41 3.46
N ILE A 44 -7.18 4.42 3.23
CA ILE A 44 -7.03 3.76 1.93
C ILE A 44 -8.35 3.13 1.49
N PHE A 45 -9.04 2.43 2.39
CA PHE A 45 -10.31 1.77 2.05
C PHE A 45 -11.46 2.76 1.85
N VAL A 46 -11.53 3.84 2.62
CA VAL A 46 -12.51 4.92 2.40
C VAL A 46 -12.33 5.53 1.00
N ILE A 47 -11.08 5.73 0.56
CA ILE A 47 -10.79 6.27 -0.76
C ILE A 47 -11.09 5.24 -1.87
N SER A 48 -10.81 3.95 -1.65
CA SER A 48 -10.91 2.91 -2.68
C SER A 48 -12.30 2.27 -2.81
N ALA A 49 -13.10 2.24 -1.74
CA ALA A 49 -14.39 1.54 -1.72
C ALA A 49 -15.36 2.00 -2.83
N PRO A 50 -15.50 3.29 -3.17
CA PRO A 50 -16.36 3.71 -4.27
C PRO A 50 -15.90 3.14 -5.63
N ALA A 51 -14.59 3.10 -5.88
CA ALA A 51 -14.04 2.54 -7.12
C ALA A 51 -14.20 1.01 -7.15
N MET A 52 -14.01 0.32 -6.01
CA MET A 52 -14.28 -1.11 -5.89
C MET A 52 -15.75 -1.43 -6.19
N ALA A 53 -16.67 -0.66 -5.62
CA ALA A 53 -18.11 -0.83 -5.86
C ALA A 53 -18.48 -0.56 -7.32
N GLN A 54 -17.91 0.47 -7.94
CA GLN A 54 -18.09 0.74 -9.36
C GLN A 54 -17.63 -0.45 -10.23
N ASN A 55 -16.45 -0.99 -9.94
CA ASN A 55 -15.93 -2.15 -10.66
C ASN A 55 -16.77 -3.41 -10.43
N ALA A 56 -17.34 -3.59 -9.24
CA ALA A 56 -18.23 -4.70 -8.94
C ALA A 56 -19.54 -4.60 -9.73
N VAL A 57 -20.18 -3.42 -9.77
CA VAL A 57 -21.38 -3.18 -10.58
C VAL A 57 -21.10 -3.46 -12.06
N ALA A 58 -19.98 -2.95 -12.59
CA ALA A 58 -19.61 -3.18 -13.98
C ALA A 58 -19.44 -4.67 -14.30
N GLN A 59 -18.81 -5.44 -13.40
CA GLN A 59 -18.68 -6.90 -13.55
C GLN A 59 -20.03 -7.62 -13.47
N LEU A 60 -20.91 -7.21 -12.55
CA LEU A 60 -22.24 -7.79 -12.41
C LEU A 60 -23.11 -7.56 -13.65
N GLU A 61 -22.99 -6.40 -14.29
CA GLU A 61 -23.68 -6.07 -15.55
C GLU A 61 -23.07 -6.78 -16.77
N ALA A 62 -21.74 -6.97 -16.78
CA ALA A 62 -21.05 -7.66 -17.85
C ALA A 62 -21.33 -9.17 -17.86
N SER A 63 -21.51 -9.78 -16.69
CA SER A 63 -21.76 -11.21 -16.52
C SER A 63 -23.18 -11.62 -16.92
N GLN A 64 -23.29 -12.67 -17.75
CA GLN A 64 -24.59 -13.21 -18.19
C GLN A 64 -25.41 -13.76 -17.01
N THR A 65 -24.76 -14.28 -15.97
CA THR A 65 -25.44 -14.90 -14.81
C THR A 65 -26.04 -13.87 -13.87
N THR A 66 -25.51 -12.65 -13.81
CA THR A 66 -25.94 -11.62 -12.84
C THR A 66 -26.58 -10.41 -13.50
N ARG A 67 -26.58 -10.32 -14.83
CA ARG A 67 -27.18 -9.19 -15.56
C ARG A 67 -28.67 -9.06 -15.30
N GLU A 68 -29.44 -10.14 -15.42
CA GLU A 68 -30.90 -10.11 -15.19
C GLU A 68 -31.23 -9.70 -13.75
N MET A 69 -30.43 -10.14 -12.77
CA MET A 69 -30.56 -9.70 -11.38
C MET A 69 -30.32 -8.20 -11.24
N MET A 70 -29.28 -7.65 -11.88
CA MET A 70 -29.00 -6.22 -11.85
C MET A 70 -30.08 -5.40 -12.55
N GLU A 71 -30.61 -5.88 -13.67
CA GLU A 71 -31.74 -5.25 -14.36
C GLU A 71 -33.00 -5.27 -13.48
N ALA A 72 -33.29 -6.37 -12.79
CA ALA A 72 -34.43 -6.45 -11.87
C ALA A 72 -34.30 -5.52 -10.65
N LEU A 73 -33.09 -5.40 -10.09
CA LEU A 73 -32.77 -4.53 -8.96
C LEU A 73 -32.87 -3.04 -9.34
N THR A 74 -32.28 -2.67 -10.47
CA THR A 74 -32.20 -1.26 -10.90
C THR A 74 -33.44 -0.82 -11.64
N LYS A 75 -34.12 -1.73 -12.36
CA LYS A 75 -35.23 -1.47 -13.28
C LYS A 75 -34.89 -0.38 -14.32
N GLY A 76 -33.63 -0.32 -14.74
CA GLY A 76 -33.11 0.71 -15.64
C GLY A 76 -33.04 2.12 -15.04
N ASP A 77 -33.35 2.29 -13.74
CA ASP A 77 -33.33 3.58 -13.07
C ASP A 77 -31.91 3.94 -12.58
N TYR A 78 -31.45 5.13 -12.97
CA TYR A 78 -30.12 5.62 -12.63
C TYR A 78 -29.94 5.81 -11.12
N ALA A 79 -30.93 6.37 -10.43
CA ALA A 79 -30.82 6.62 -8.99
C ALA A 79 -30.74 5.31 -8.19
N ARG A 80 -31.46 4.27 -8.61
CA ARG A 80 -31.34 2.92 -8.04
C ARG A 80 -29.98 2.31 -8.31
N LYS A 81 -29.44 2.44 -9.52
CA LYS A 81 -28.08 1.97 -9.83
C LYS A 81 -27.03 2.65 -8.96
N GLU A 82 -27.13 3.96 -8.78
CA GLU A 82 -26.27 4.71 -7.88
C GLU A 82 -26.43 4.27 -6.42
N ARG A 83 -27.66 3.98 -5.97
CA ARG A 83 -27.88 3.44 -4.62
C ARG A 83 -27.28 2.04 -4.44
N VAL A 84 -27.39 1.16 -5.43
CA VAL A 84 -26.73 -0.16 -5.39
C VAL A 84 -25.22 -0.02 -5.25
N LYS A 85 -24.60 0.88 -6.04
CA LYS A 85 -23.17 1.18 -5.93
C LYS A 85 -22.79 1.70 -4.54
N ALA A 86 -23.59 2.62 -3.99
CA ALA A 86 -23.36 3.15 -2.64
C ALA A 86 -23.45 2.04 -1.57
N ILE A 87 -24.46 1.18 -1.64
CA ILE A 87 -24.62 0.04 -0.73
C ILE A 87 -23.41 -0.90 -0.84
N LEU A 88 -22.96 -1.25 -2.05
CA LEU A 88 -21.77 -2.08 -2.22
C LEU A 88 -20.52 -1.45 -1.59
N ALA A 89 -20.34 -0.13 -1.72
CA ALA A 89 -19.23 0.56 -1.07
C ALA A 89 -19.35 0.53 0.46
N GLU A 90 -20.56 0.75 1.00
CA GLU A 90 -20.87 0.65 2.44
C GLU A 90 -20.54 -0.76 2.97
N GLU A 91 -20.96 -1.81 2.26
CA GLU A 91 -20.70 -3.21 2.62
C GLU A 91 -19.21 -3.58 2.54
N TYR A 92 -18.49 -3.11 1.51
CA TYR A 92 -17.04 -3.32 1.43
C TYR A 92 -16.29 -2.66 2.57
N LEU A 93 -16.67 -1.43 2.95
CA LEU A 93 -16.08 -0.77 4.11
C LEU A 93 -16.39 -1.51 5.42
N ALA A 94 -17.62 -1.98 5.59
CA ALA A 94 -18.00 -2.77 6.76
C ALA A 94 -17.19 -4.08 6.85
N ALA A 95 -17.08 -4.81 5.75
CA ALA A 95 -16.30 -6.04 5.66
C ALA A 95 -14.81 -5.79 5.94
N PHE A 96 -14.25 -4.71 5.40
CA PHE A 96 -12.87 -4.31 5.68
C PHE A 96 -12.67 -4.00 7.18
N ARG A 97 -13.54 -3.18 7.78
CA ARG A 97 -13.45 -2.82 9.20
C ARG A 97 -13.50 -4.05 10.11
N ALA A 98 -14.29 -5.05 9.76
CA ALA A 98 -14.35 -6.32 10.48
C ALA A 98 -13.04 -7.14 10.39
N GLN A 99 -12.26 -6.97 9.32
CA GLN A 99 -10.98 -7.66 9.11
C GLN A 99 -9.76 -6.81 9.53
N LYS A 100 -9.96 -5.54 9.87
CA LYS A 100 -8.89 -4.57 10.13
C LYS A 100 -7.89 -5.05 11.18
N ALA A 101 -8.37 -5.59 12.31
CA ALA A 101 -7.50 -6.11 13.37
C ALA A 101 -6.62 -7.27 12.88
N ARG A 102 -7.19 -8.19 12.07
CA ARG A 102 -6.44 -9.28 11.45
C ARG A 102 -5.37 -8.75 10.51
N MET A 103 -5.69 -7.75 9.68
CA MET A 103 -4.72 -7.16 8.74
C MET A 103 -3.53 -6.51 9.45
N VAL A 104 -3.78 -5.72 10.50
CA VAL A 104 -2.71 -5.14 11.33
C VAL A 104 -1.84 -6.24 11.94
N ARG A 105 -2.46 -7.32 12.43
CA ARG A 105 -1.74 -8.45 13.03
C ARG A 105 -0.87 -9.21 12.03
N GLU A 106 -1.32 -9.40 10.80
CA GLU A 106 -0.51 -10.03 9.76
C GLU A 106 0.72 -9.17 9.42
N ILE A 107 0.59 -7.84 9.35
CA ILE A 107 1.76 -6.97 9.19
C ILE A 107 2.68 -7.04 10.42
N ALA A 108 2.12 -6.99 11.63
CA ALA A 108 2.90 -7.10 12.85
C ALA A 108 3.71 -8.41 12.90
N ARG A 109 3.16 -9.51 12.37
CA ARG A 109 3.87 -10.79 12.25
C ARG A 109 5.12 -10.67 11.37
N GLU A 110 5.04 -9.99 10.23
CA GLU A 110 6.21 -9.78 9.36
C GLU A 110 7.32 -8.99 10.08
N TYR A 111 6.95 -7.98 10.87
CA TYR A 111 7.89 -7.25 11.72
C TYR A 111 8.47 -8.13 12.83
N ALA A 112 7.66 -8.97 13.47
CA ALA A 112 8.11 -9.88 14.52
C ALA A 112 9.03 -11.00 14.02
N ILE A 113 8.98 -11.34 12.72
CA ILE A 113 9.91 -12.25 12.07
C ILE A 113 11.25 -11.54 11.79
N ALA A 114 11.21 -10.26 11.44
CA ALA A 114 12.37 -9.49 11.03
C ALA A 114 13.16 -8.86 12.18
N PHE A 115 12.52 -8.60 13.32
CA PHE A 115 13.11 -7.86 14.45
C PHE A 115 12.85 -8.57 15.78
N THR A 116 13.76 -8.36 16.74
CA THR A 116 13.57 -8.77 18.14
C THR A 116 12.58 -7.84 18.86
N ALA A 117 12.02 -8.28 19.98
CA ALA A 117 11.13 -7.44 20.79
C ALA A 117 11.82 -6.15 21.26
N ALA A 118 13.11 -6.22 21.60
CA ALA A 118 13.89 -5.06 22.05
C ALA A 118 14.02 -3.99 20.96
N GLU A 119 14.32 -4.39 19.72
CA GLU A 119 14.40 -3.47 18.57
C GLU A 119 13.02 -2.87 18.24
N LEU A 120 11.96 -3.69 18.29
CA LEU A 120 10.60 -3.22 18.05
C LEU A 120 10.14 -2.22 19.12
N ASP A 121 10.48 -2.44 20.39
CA ASP A 121 10.19 -1.50 21.47
C ASP A 121 11.01 -0.21 21.36
N GLU A 122 12.26 -0.27 20.87
CA GLU A 122 13.03 0.93 20.53
C GLU A 122 12.38 1.74 19.40
N LEU A 123 11.96 1.08 18.32
CA LEU A 123 11.25 1.72 17.22
C LEU A 123 9.93 2.35 17.71
N ALA A 124 9.17 1.63 18.53
CA ALA A 124 7.91 2.13 19.08
C ALA A 124 8.15 3.36 19.98
N ARG A 125 9.21 3.37 20.78
CA ARG A 125 9.59 4.54 21.60
C ARG A 125 9.99 5.73 20.75
N PHE A 126 10.78 5.50 19.70
CA PHE A 126 11.20 6.56 18.79
C PHE A 126 10.01 7.16 18.05
N PHE A 127 9.20 6.33 17.37
CA PHE A 127 8.03 6.81 16.64
C PHE A 127 6.90 7.32 17.54
N GLY A 128 6.91 6.96 18.82
CA GLY A 128 5.94 7.45 19.81
C GLY A 128 6.30 8.78 20.45
N SER A 129 7.50 9.34 20.19
CA SER A 129 7.96 10.55 20.87
C SER A 129 8.81 11.49 20.01
N GLY A 130 8.96 12.74 20.44
CA GLY A 130 9.87 13.72 19.85
C GLY A 130 9.75 13.84 18.33
N ALA A 131 10.90 13.72 17.64
CA ALA A 131 10.97 13.83 16.18
C ALA A 131 10.30 12.65 15.46
N GLY A 132 10.32 11.44 16.03
CA GLY A 132 9.68 10.26 15.42
C GLY A 132 8.16 10.36 15.41
N ALA A 133 7.54 10.82 16.50
CA ALA A 133 6.11 11.12 16.55
C ALA A 133 5.72 12.21 15.53
N LYS A 134 6.52 13.27 15.43
CA LYS A 134 6.32 14.30 14.41
C LYS A 134 6.42 13.72 13.00
N TYR A 135 7.37 12.84 12.74
CA TYR A 135 7.53 12.18 11.44
C TYR A 135 6.28 11.37 11.05
N VAL A 136 5.78 10.51 11.95
CA VAL A 136 4.53 9.74 11.72
C VAL A 136 3.36 10.67 11.45
N ALA A 137 3.17 11.71 12.26
CA ALA A 137 2.06 12.65 12.11
C ALA A 137 2.13 13.47 10.81
N GLN A 138 3.34 13.75 10.31
CA GLN A 138 3.54 14.57 9.10
C GLN A 138 3.55 13.76 7.81
N GLN A 139 3.72 12.44 7.87
CA GLN A 139 3.79 11.58 6.67
C GLN A 139 2.63 11.80 5.69
N PRO A 140 1.35 11.82 6.10
CA PRO A 140 0.24 11.98 5.14
C PRO A 140 0.33 13.31 4.37
N MET A 141 0.61 14.41 5.07
CA MET A 141 0.75 15.73 4.45
C MET A 141 1.98 15.80 3.54
N LEU A 142 3.10 15.18 3.94
CA LEU A 142 4.30 15.11 3.11
C LEU A 142 4.03 14.32 1.83
N GLN A 143 3.37 13.16 1.94
CA GLN A 143 3.00 12.34 0.79
C GLN A 143 2.08 13.11 -0.17
N GLU A 144 1.08 13.84 0.34
CA GLU A 144 0.20 14.67 -0.48
C GLU A 144 0.98 15.75 -1.24
N LYS A 145 1.89 16.46 -0.56
CA LYS A 145 2.74 17.49 -1.18
C LYS A 145 3.66 16.89 -2.25
N LEU A 146 4.25 15.73 -1.98
CA LEU A 146 5.09 15.01 -2.94
C LEU A 146 4.30 14.58 -4.18
N THR A 147 3.09 14.04 -4.00
CA THR A 147 2.21 13.69 -5.12
C THR A 147 1.90 14.91 -6.00
N LYS A 148 1.54 16.05 -5.41
CA LYS A 148 1.30 17.29 -6.15
C LYS A 148 2.54 17.80 -6.88
N ALA A 149 3.71 17.72 -6.24
CA ALA A 149 4.97 18.09 -6.88
C ALA A 149 5.28 17.19 -8.09
N ASN A 150 5.12 15.87 -7.94
CA ASN A 150 5.35 14.90 -9.00
C ASN A 150 4.37 15.08 -10.17
N GLN A 151 3.10 15.39 -9.90
CA GLN A 151 2.13 15.70 -10.96
C GLN A 151 2.55 16.91 -11.78
N ARG A 152 2.97 18.00 -11.12
CA ARG A 152 3.45 19.20 -11.81
C ARG A 152 4.68 18.89 -12.68
N ILE A 153 5.67 18.19 -12.12
CA ILE A 153 6.87 17.78 -12.86
C ILE A 153 6.49 16.90 -14.06
N GLY A 154 5.56 15.95 -13.88
CA GLY A 154 5.07 15.09 -14.95
C GLY A 154 4.43 15.88 -16.10
N ILE A 155 3.65 16.93 -15.81
CA ILE A 155 3.07 17.83 -16.82
C ILE A 155 4.19 18.55 -17.58
N GLU A 156 5.17 19.11 -16.86
CA GLU A 156 6.32 19.80 -17.46
C GLU A 156 7.12 18.88 -18.40
N VAL A 157 7.41 17.65 -17.95
CA VAL A 157 8.08 16.63 -18.77
C VAL A 157 7.23 16.26 -19.99
N GLY A 158 5.92 16.09 -19.83
CA GLY A 158 5.00 15.77 -20.91
C GLY A 158 4.96 16.84 -22.00
N MET A 159 4.94 18.12 -21.63
CA MET A 159 4.97 19.23 -22.59
C MET A 159 6.22 19.22 -23.48
N VAL A 160 7.35 18.71 -22.97
CA VAL A 160 8.61 18.59 -23.75
C VAL A 160 8.66 17.28 -24.53
N ALA A 161 8.22 16.18 -23.93
CA ALA A 161 8.34 14.84 -24.51
C ALA A 161 7.28 14.55 -25.58
N THR A 162 6.03 15.01 -25.40
CA THR A 162 4.92 14.70 -26.31
C THR A 162 5.16 15.18 -27.74
N PRO A 163 5.59 16.43 -28.01
CA PRO A 163 5.87 16.85 -29.37
C PRO A 163 6.95 16.00 -30.05
N LYS A 164 8.03 15.70 -29.32
CA LYS A 164 9.12 14.83 -29.82
C LYS A 164 8.63 13.43 -30.14
N ALA A 165 7.79 12.87 -29.27
CA ALA A 165 7.21 11.55 -29.47
C ALA A 165 6.30 11.50 -30.70
N ILE A 166 5.46 12.52 -30.91
CA ILE A 166 4.60 12.64 -32.09
C ILE A 166 5.44 12.73 -33.37
N THR A 167 6.42 13.64 -33.43
CA THR A 167 7.29 13.78 -34.60
C THR A 167 8.01 12.47 -34.94
N ARG A 168 8.49 11.76 -33.92
CA ARG A 168 9.12 10.46 -34.12
C ARG A 168 8.13 9.40 -34.63
N ALA A 169 6.93 9.34 -34.05
CA ALA A 169 5.89 8.40 -34.47
C ALA A 169 5.46 8.64 -35.92
N GLU A 170 5.29 9.90 -36.33
CA GLU A 170 4.98 10.27 -37.72
C GLU A 170 6.07 9.81 -38.68
N ALA A 171 7.34 10.02 -38.33
CA ALA A 171 8.47 9.60 -39.15
C ALA A 171 8.54 8.07 -39.31
N GLU A 172 8.36 7.32 -38.22
CA GLU A 172 8.42 5.85 -38.23
C GLU A 172 7.22 5.23 -38.96
N LEU A 173 6.01 5.75 -38.76
CA LEU A 173 4.78 5.17 -39.32
C LEU A 173 4.59 5.51 -40.81
N ASN A 174 4.97 6.72 -41.25
CA ASN A 174 4.87 7.11 -42.66
C ASN A 174 6.00 6.50 -43.53
N ALA A 175 7.13 6.11 -42.92
CA ALA A 175 8.19 5.38 -43.62
C ALA A 175 7.78 3.95 -44.00
N GLY A 176 6.81 3.36 -43.30
CA GLY A 176 6.30 2.00 -43.56
C GLY A 176 5.21 1.90 -44.63
N THR A 177 4.73 3.01 -45.20
CA THR A 177 3.66 3.05 -46.22
C THR A 177 4.16 3.32 -47.64
N ALA A 178 5.48 3.30 -47.86
CA ALA A 178 6.11 3.64 -49.14
C ALA A 178 6.63 2.43 -49.96
N GLU A 179 6.15 1.21 -49.66
CA GLU A 179 6.31 0.01 -50.52
C GLU A 179 5.00 -0.34 -51.23
#